data_AF-A0ABD2PKG2-F1
#
_entry.id   AF-A0ABD2PKG2-F1
#
_cell.length_a   1.000
_cell.length_b   1.000
_cell.length_c   1.000
_cell.angle_alpha   90.00
_cell.angle_beta   90.00
_cell.angle_gamma   90.00
#
_symmetry.space_group_name_H-M   'P 1'
#
loop_
_entity.id
_entity.type
_entity.pdbx_description
1 polymer ?
#
loop_
_entity_poly.entity_id
_entity_poly.type
_entity_poly.pdbx_seq_one_letter_code
_entity_poly.pdbx_strand_id
1 'polypeptide(L)'
;MPAFSKSSSNCDFILDDTLDTKVPVYSDEIFLRGIYFCAKFIGSTDVPRPQNRLEIVTAMRRIRYEYKAKGASKKKVVIRVAAEGVSVYQRTSPSVSE
;
A
#
# COMPACT_ATOMS: atom_id res chain seq x y z
N MET A 1 15.80 11.58 5.48
CA MET A 1 14.66 10.64 5.64
C MET A 1 13.82 11.14 6.81
N PRO A 2 12.51 11.42 6.67
CA PRO A 2 11.73 11.86 7.82
C PRO A 2 11.64 10.69 8.81
N ALA A 3 11.97 10.96 10.07
CA ALA A 3 11.84 10.00 11.16
C ALA A 3 10.35 9.64 11.30
N PHE A 4 9.97 8.43 10.87
CA PHE A 4 8.64 7.90 11.15
C PHE A 4 8.53 7.67 12.66
N SER A 5 7.98 8.66 13.37
CA SER A 5 7.66 8.53 14.78
C SER A 5 6.66 7.39 14.94
N LYS A 6 6.89 6.54 15.95
CA LYS A 6 5.95 5.50 16.38
C LYS A 6 4.71 6.18 17.00
N SER A 7 3.84 6.78 16.20
CA SER A 7 2.48 7.06 16.63
C SER A 7 1.56 5.99 16.05
N SER A 8 1.01 5.16 16.94
CA SER A 8 0.09 4.06 16.63
C SER A 8 -1.30 4.54 16.19
N SER A 9 -1.44 5.74 15.63
CA SER A 9 -2.75 6.37 15.45
C SER A 9 -2.74 7.44 14.36
N ASN A 10 -2.36 7.08 13.14
CA ASN A 10 -2.76 7.82 11.92
C ASN A 10 -2.52 6.89 10.71
N CYS A 11 -3.26 5.80 10.69
CA CYS A 11 -3.49 5.05 9.46
C CYS A 11 -4.92 5.40 9.08
N ASP A 12 -5.11 6.45 8.27
CA ASP A 12 -6.42 6.79 7.73
C ASP A 12 -6.88 5.61 6.85
N PHE A 13 -7.68 4.72 7.44
CA PHE A 13 -8.52 3.82 6.70
C PHE A 13 -9.64 4.71 6.15
N ILE A 14 -9.63 5.01 4.86
CA ILE A 14 -10.82 5.55 4.19
C ILE A 14 -11.85 4.42 4.22
N LEU A 15 -12.60 4.37 5.32
CA LEU A 15 -13.79 3.55 5.53
C LEU A 15 -14.96 4.42 5.11
N ASP A 16 -15.16 4.59 3.81
CA ASP A 16 -16.51 4.86 3.32
C ASP A 16 -16.63 4.55 1.83
N ASP A 17 -17.28 3.42 1.49
CA ASP A 17 -17.74 3.14 0.13
C ASP A 17 -18.93 4.06 -0.26
N THR A 18 -19.37 4.95 0.64
CA THR A 18 -20.47 5.91 0.40
C THR A 18 -20.02 7.31 -0.04
N LEU A 19 -18.72 7.60 0.04
CA LEU A 19 -18.17 8.87 -0.46
C LEU A 19 -18.14 8.88 -1.99
N ASP A 20 -18.73 9.91 -2.60
CA ASP A 20 -18.68 10.13 -4.04
C ASP A 20 -17.21 10.21 -4.50
N THR A 21 -16.76 9.17 -5.21
CA THR A 21 -15.40 9.02 -5.79
C THR A 21 -14.93 10.21 -6.64
N LYS A 22 -15.80 11.18 -6.94
CA LYS A 22 -15.49 12.40 -7.70
C LYS A 22 -14.86 13.51 -6.87
N VAL A 23 -14.97 13.50 -5.54
CA VAL A 23 -14.40 14.55 -4.68
C VAL A 23 -13.07 14.08 -4.09
N PRO A 24 -11.94 14.78 -4.34
CA PRO A 24 -10.67 14.45 -3.71
C PRO A 24 -10.74 14.63 -2.19
N VAL A 25 -10.45 13.56 -1.45
CA VAL A 25 -10.43 13.56 0.02
C VAL A 25 -9.23 14.36 0.56
N TYR A 26 -8.15 14.47 -0.23
CA TYR A 26 -6.94 15.20 0.11
C TYR A 26 -6.73 16.36 -0.87
N SER A 27 -6.21 17.48 -0.36
CA SER A 27 -5.85 18.62 -1.21
C SER A 27 -4.64 18.32 -2.10
N ASP A 28 -4.51 19.06 -3.20
CA ASP A 28 -3.41 18.91 -4.16
C ASP A 28 -2.03 19.10 -3.51
N GLU A 29 -1.91 19.99 -2.52
CA GLU A 29 -0.67 20.20 -1.78
C GLU A 29 -0.24 18.96 -0.98
N ILE A 30 -1.20 18.22 -0.42
CA ILE A 30 -0.93 16.97 0.30
C ILE A 30 -0.53 15.89 -0.70
N PHE A 31 -1.19 15.84 -1.87
CA PHE A 31 -0.82 14.90 -2.93
C PHE A 31 0.59 15.17 -3.48
N LEU A 32 1.01 16.43 -3.58
CA LEU A 32 2.38 16.82 -3.96
C LEU A 32 3.41 16.36 -2.91
N ARG A 33 3.13 16.54 -1.61
CA ARG A 33 4.02 16.07 -0.52
C ARG A 33 4.00 14.54 -0.37
N GLY A 34 2.87 13.92 -0.69
CA GLY A 34 2.62 12.48 -0.65
C GLY A 34 1.71 12.07 0.51
N ILE A 35 0.72 11.24 0.18
CA ILE A 35 -0.25 10.66 1.13
C ILE A 35 0.28 9.30 1.58
N TYR A 36 0.22 9.01 2.88
CA TYR A 36 0.76 7.79 3.46
C TYR A 36 -0.34 6.85 3.95
N PHE A 37 -0.31 5.59 3.51
CA PHE A 37 -1.28 4.57 3.89
C PHE A 37 -0.60 3.37 4.52
N CYS A 38 -1.17 2.84 5.60
CA CYS A 38 -0.71 1.60 6.20
C CYS A 38 -1.34 0.40 5.49
N ALA A 39 -0.52 -0.52 4.99
CA ALA A 39 -1.00 -1.71 4.28
C ALA A 39 -0.26 -2.98 4.72
N LYS A 40 -0.75 -4.12 4.25
CA LYS A 40 -0.10 -5.42 4.40
C LYS A 40 0.33 -5.93 3.03
N PHE A 41 1.64 -5.96 2.78
CA PHE A 41 2.21 -6.50 1.55
C PHE A 41 2.13 -8.03 1.58
N ILE A 42 1.48 -8.59 0.55
CA ILE A 42 1.28 -10.04 0.40
C ILE A 42 2.45 -10.65 -0.38
N GLY A 43 2.85 -10.00 -1.47
CA GLY A 43 3.85 -10.51 -2.40
C GLY A 43 3.76 -9.82 -3.76
N SER A 44 4.72 -10.13 -4.64
CA SER A 44 4.75 -9.71 -6.04
C SER A 44 5.02 -10.91 -6.95
N THR A 45 4.54 -10.80 -8.18
CA THR A 45 4.71 -11.77 -9.28
C THR A 45 4.60 -11.01 -10.59
N ASP A 46 5.39 -11.40 -11.58
CA ASP A 46 5.29 -10.85 -12.94
C ASP A 46 4.01 -11.32 -13.61
N VAL A 47 3.28 -10.36 -14.17
CA VAL A 47 2.04 -10.60 -14.90
C VAL A 47 2.06 -9.84 -16.22
N PRO A 48 1.44 -10.36 -17.28
CA PRO A 48 1.23 -9.58 -18.49
C PRO A 48 0.40 -8.32 -18.17
N ARG A 49 0.58 -7.26 -18.96
CA ARG A 49 -0.12 -5.98 -18.74
C ARG A 49 -1.64 -6.21 -18.78
N PRO A 50 -2.35 -6.04 -17.65
CA PRO A 50 -3.78 -6.31 -17.60
C PRO A 50 -4.55 -5.26 -18.40
N GLN A 51 -5.55 -5.70 -19.15
CA GLN A 51 -6.40 -4.84 -20.00
C GLN A 51 -7.73 -4.51 -19.33
N ASN A 52 -8.15 -5.30 -18.34
CA ASN A 52 -9.44 -5.13 -17.68
C ASN A 52 -9.36 -5.43 -16.17
N ARG A 53 -10.42 -5.03 -15.47
CA ARG A 53 -10.55 -5.25 -14.02
C ARG A 53 -10.52 -6.74 -13.64
N LEU A 54 -11.07 -7.62 -14.47
CA LEU A 54 -11.12 -9.05 -14.18
C LEU A 54 -9.72 -9.67 -14.16
N GLU A 55 -8.85 -9.27 -15.08
CA GLU A 55 -7.45 -9.68 -15.14
C GLU A 55 -6.67 -9.21 -13.92
N ILE A 56 -6.89 -7.96 -13.47
CA ILE A 56 -6.31 -7.43 -12.24
C ILE A 56 -6.72 -8.29 -11.04
N VAL A 57 -8.02 -8.58 -10.90
CA VAL A 57 -8.54 -9.39 -9.79
C VAL A 57 -7.99 -10.82 -9.83
N THR A 58 -7.89 -11.40 -11.03
CA THR A 58 -7.37 -12.75 -11.21
C THR A 58 -5.89 -12.83 -10.86
N ALA A 59 -5.08 -11.87 -11.31
CA ALA A 59 -3.67 -11.74 -10.92
C ALA A 59 -3.50 -11.60 -9.40
N MET A 60 -4.29 -10.73 -8.76
CA MET A 60 -4.27 -10.54 -7.30
C MET A 60 -4.63 -11.82 -6.53
N ARG A 61 -5.60 -12.59 -7.02
CA ARG A 61 -5.97 -13.89 -6.43
C ARG A 61 -4.83 -14.90 -6.57
N ARG A 62 -4.19 -14.97 -7.75
CA ARG A 62 -3.05 -15.86 -8.01
C ARG A 62 -1.90 -15.60 -7.02
N ILE A 63 -1.47 -14.34 -6.89
CA ILE A 63 -0.42 -13.94 -5.93
C ILE A 63 -0.84 -14.33 -4.51
N ARG A 64 -2.08 -14.04 -4.12
CA ARG A 64 -2.57 -14.38 -2.78
C ARG A 64 -2.49 -15.88 -2.48
N TYR A 65 -2.90 -16.74 -3.42
CA TYR A 65 -2.90 -18.19 -3.18
C TYR A 65 -1.50 -18.79 -3.19
N GLU A 66 -0.60 -18.29 -4.05
CA GLU A 66 0.79 -18.73 -4.06
C GLU A 66 1.48 -18.46 -2.72
N TYR A 67 1.36 -17.24 -2.20
CA TYR A 67 1.94 -16.87 -0.91
C TYR A 67 1.22 -17.52 0.27
N LYS A 68 -0.09 -17.81 0.15
CA LYS A 68 -0.83 -18.60 1.14
C LYS A 68 -0.33 -20.04 1.21
N ALA A 69 -0.10 -20.68 0.06
CA ALA A 69 0.44 -22.05 -0.01
C ALA A 69 1.86 -22.14 0.56
N LYS A 70 2.67 -21.09 0.37
CA LYS A 70 4.01 -20.97 0.96
C LYS A 70 4.03 -20.66 2.46
N GLY A 71 2.87 -20.38 3.08
CA GLY A 71 2.78 -19.99 4.50
C GLY A 71 3.44 -18.64 4.83
N ALA A 72 3.72 -17.80 3.82
CA ALA A 72 4.41 -16.53 4.02
C ALA A 72 3.51 -15.52 4.74
N SER A 73 4.03 -14.90 5.81
CA SER A 73 3.30 -13.87 6.54
C SER A 73 3.32 -12.54 5.79
N LYS A 74 2.21 -11.79 5.87
CA LYS A 74 2.09 -10.48 5.22
C LYS A 74 2.93 -9.45 5.97
N LYS A 75 3.76 -8.69 5.26
CA LYS A 75 4.61 -7.65 5.86
C LYS A 75 3.80 -6.37 6.06
N LYS A 76 3.86 -5.76 7.25
CA LYS A 76 3.30 -4.42 7.47
C LYS A 76 4.16 -3.39 6.73
N VAL A 77 3.54 -2.63 5.85
CA VAL A 77 4.21 -1.64 5.00
C VAL A 77 3.49 -0.30 5.09
N VAL A 78 4.17 0.76 4.69
CA VAL A 78 3.61 2.08 4.45
C VAL A 78 3.73 2.37 2.96
N ILE A 79 2.61 2.74 2.34
CA ILE A 79 2.55 3.12 0.93
C ILE A 79 2.50 4.65 0.89
N ARG A 80 3.40 5.28 0.13
CA ARG A 80 3.33 6.71 -0.21
C ARG A 80 2.76 6.84 -1.61
N VAL A 81 1.73 7.65 -1.77
CA VAL A 81 1.11 7.99 -3.04
C VAL A 81 1.32 9.49 -3.27
N ALA A 82 2.06 9.84 -4.32
CA ALA A 82 2.36 11.23 -4.66
C ALA A 82 2.32 11.43 -6.19
N ALA A 83 2.43 12.69 -6.64
CA ALA A 83 2.48 13.02 -8.07
C ALA A 83 3.62 12.32 -8.83
N GLU A 84 4.73 12.03 -8.15
CA GLU A 84 5.87 11.27 -8.70
C GLU A 84 5.53 9.78 -8.93
N GLY A 85 4.57 9.23 -8.19
CA GLY A 85 4.17 7.84 -8.26
C GLY A 85 3.92 7.19 -6.90
N VAL A 86 4.08 5.87 -6.85
CA VAL A 86 3.78 5.05 -5.68
C VAL A 86 5.05 4.41 -5.15
N SER A 87 5.34 4.60 -3.86
CA SER A 87 6.48 3.99 -3.17
C SER A 87 6.00 3.12 -2.00
N VAL A 88 6.66 1.98 -1.77
CA VAL A 88 6.33 1.06 -0.66
C VAL A 88 7.52 0.94 0.27
N TYR A 89 7.31 1.28 1.54
CA TYR A 89 8.32 1.23 2.60
C TYR A 89 7.99 0.10 3.58
N GLN A 90 8.96 -0.77 3.83
CA GLN A 90 8.82 -1.78 4.87
C GLN A 90 8.92 -1.10 6.24
N ARG A 91 8.00 -1.42 7.16
CA ARG A 91 8.12 -0.96 8.56
C ARG A 91 9.15 -1.84 9.26
N THR A 92 10.44 -1.55 9.08
CA THR A 92 11.48 -2.20 9.87
C THR A 92 11.33 -1.78 11.33
N SER A 93 11.29 -2.75 12.25
CA SER A 93 11.77 -2.50 13.60
C SER A 93 13.23 -2.05 13.47
N PRO A 94 13.70 -1.06 14.25
CA PRO A 94 15.12 -0.70 14.25
C PRO A 94 15.91 -1.93 14.69
N SER A 95 16.40 -2.71 13.74
CA SER A 95 17.57 -3.54 13.95
C SER A 95 18.71 -2.55 13.94
N VAL A 96 19.06 -2.09 15.15
CA VAL A 96 20.36 -1.52 15.42
C VAL A 96 21.36 -2.53 14.86
N SER A 97 21.95 -2.18 13.73
CA SER A 97 23.13 -2.85 13.20
C SER A 97 24.27 -1.93 13.62
N GLU A 98 25.17 -2.50 14.44
CA GLU A 98 26.36 -1.87 15.06
C GLU A 98 27.05 -0.79 14.24
#